data_AF-A0AA42UJJ3-F1
#
_entry.id   AF-A0AA42UJJ3-F1
#
_cell.length_a   1.000
_cell.length_b   1.000
_cell.length_c   1.000
_cell.angle_alpha   90.00
_cell.angle_beta   90.00
_cell.angle_gamma   90.00
#
_symmetry.space_group_name_H-M   'P 1'
#
loop_
_entity.id
_entity.type
_entity.pdbx_description
1 polymer ?
#
loop_
_entity_poly.entity_id
_entity_poly.type
_entity_poly.pdbx_seq_one_letter_code
_entity_poly.pdbx_strand_id
1 'polypeptide(L)'
;MNFINQIKQTNWVRIIIFYGLILIGTFLIRKCPNFLQLIFGGLVDFQLPWNMNHGLIIFLISLLFYKFSKVKKEVSLLGKESLKTLIFPFILLVGYSIYGINNDYGINKHLWAAIFISVTLLYDIMEEYT
;
A
#
# COMPACT_ATOMS: atom_id res chain seq x y z
N MET A 1 -3.80 -15.71 -26.65
CA MET A 1 -4.72 -16.61 -25.91
C MET A 1 -6.07 -15.92 -25.83
N ASN A 2 -7.16 -16.58 -26.21
CA ASN A 2 -8.47 -15.93 -26.37
C ASN A 2 -9.08 -15.59 -24.99
N PHE A 3 -9.67 -14.41 -24.80
CA PHE A 3 -10.19 -13.92 -23.51
C PHE A 3 -11.16 -14.92 -22.83
N ILE A 4 -12.01 -15.54 -23.62
CA ILE A 4 -12.97 -16.57 -23.17
C ILE A 4 -12.26 -17.79 -22.57
N ASN A 5 -11.11 -18.19 -23.12
CA ASN A 5 -10.35 -19.32 -22.63
C ASN A 5 -9.66 -19.00 -21.29
N GLN A 6 -9.27 -17.74 -21.05
CA GLN A 6 -8.73 -17.31 -19.76
C GLN A 6 -9.82 -17.37 -18.67
N ILE A 7 -11.01 -16.84 -18.94
CA ILE A 7 -12.15 -16.87 -17.99
C ILE A 7 -12.48 -18.30 -17.56
N LYS A 8 -12.48 -19.26 -18.50
CA LYS A 8 -12.76 -20.67 -18.20
C LYS A 8 -11.67 -21.36 -17.37
N GLN A 9 -10.42 -20.91 -17.49
CA GLN A 9 -9.29 -21.46 -16.74
C GLN A 9 -9.12 -20.81 -15.35
N THR A 10 -9.75 -19.65 -15.13
CA THR A 10 -9.73 -18.96 -13.83
C THR A 10 -10.48 -19.75 -12.77
N ASN A 11 -9.83 -19.98 -11.62
CA ASN A 11 -10.48 -20.57 -10.46
C ASN A 11 -11.30 -19.51 -9.71
N TRP A 12 -12.54 -19.30 -10.15
CA TRP A 12 -13.48 -18.33 -9.58
C TRP A 12 -13.80 -18.58 -8.10
N VAL A 13 -13.79 -19.83 -7.65
CA VAL A 13 -14.00 -20.17 -6.23
C VAL A 13 -12.88 -19.56 -5.37
N ARG A 14 -11.62 -19.68 -5.81
CA ARG A 14 -10.48 -19.08 -5.11
C ARG A 14 -10.59 -17.55 -5.05
N ILE A 15 -11.05 -16.92 -6.13
CA ILE A 15 -11.28 -15.47 -6.18
C ILE A 15 -12.38 -15.04 -5.20
N ILE A 16 -13.51 -15.75 -5.20
CA ILE A 16 -14.63 -15.46 -4.30
C ILE A 16 -14.19 -15.59 -2.84
N ILE A 17 -13.44 -16.66 -2.49
CA ILE A 17 -12.92 -16.84 -1.14
C ILE A 17 -11.95 -15.72 -0.77
N PHE A 18 -11.04 -15.34 -1.68
CA PHE A 18 -10.09 -14.25 -1.45
C PHE A 18 -10.79 -12.93 -1.09
N TYR A 19 -11.72 -12.49 -1.94
CA TYR A 19 -12.45 -11.24 -1.70
C TYR A 19 -13.41 -11.36 -0.51
N GLY A 20 -14.04 -12.52 -0.30
CA GLY A 20 -14.89 -12.78 0.86
C GLY A 20 -14.12 -12.63 2.18
N LEU A 21 -12.92 -13.20 2.26
CA LEU A 21 -12.06 -13.05 3.44
C LEU A 21 -11.63 -11.60 3.65
N ILE A 22 -11.29 -10.87 2.58
CA ILE A 22 -10.93 -9.44 2.68
C ILE A 22 -12.10 -8.63 3.23
N LEU A 23 -13.31 -8.83 2.70
CA LEU A 23 -14.50 -8.11 3.14
C LEU A 23 -14.82 -8.39 4.61
N ILE A 24 -14.86 -9.67 5.00
CA ILE A 24 -15.14 -10.09 6.38
C ILE A 24 -14.05 -9.56 7.32
N GLY A 25 -12.78 -9.74 6.97
CA GLY A 25 -11.66 -9.27 7.78
C GLY A 25 -11.66 -7.74 7.92
N THR A 26 -11.94 -7.01 6.84
CA THR A 26 -12.03 -5.54 6.86
C THR A 26 -13.17 -5.07 7.74
N PHE A 27 -14.32 -5.75 7.70
CA PHE A 27 -15.44 -5.44 8.59
C PHE A 27 -15.08 -5.67 10.06
N LEU A 28 -14.41 -6.78 10.39
CA LEU A 28 -14.03 -7.11 11.76
C LEU A 28 -12.94 -6.18 12.31
N ILE A 29 -11.86 -5.94 11.56
CA ILE A 29 -10.69 -5.16 12.01
C ILE A 29 -11.01 -3.68 12.22
N ARG A 30 -12.04 -3.16 11.54
CA ARG A 30 -12.53 -1.78 11.74
C ARG A 30 -13.23 -1.59 13.09
N LYS A 31 -13.69 -2.66 13.74
CA LYS A 31 -14.25 -2.63 15.09
C LYS A 31 -13.16 -2.63 16.18
N CYS A 32 -11.92 -2.93 15.81
CA CYS A 32 -10.77 -2.84 16.71
C CYS A 32 -10.26 -1.40 16.79
N PRO A 33 -9.60 -1.02 17.91
CA PRO A 33 -8.89 0.24 17.99
C PRO A 33 -7.85 0.38 16.87
N ASN A 34 -7.54 1.61 16.49
CA ASN A 34 -6.55 1.89 15.44
C ASN A 34 -5.18 1.39 15.90
N PHE A 35 -4.70 0.29 15.31
CA PHE A 35 -3.43 -0.32 15.70
C PHE A 35 -2.25 0.59 15.44
N LEU A 36 -2.32 1.39 14.36
CA LEU A 36 -1.27 2.34 14.02
C LEU A 36 -1.20 3.44 15.09
N GLN A 37 -2.35 3.95 15.56
CA GLN A 37 -2.37 4.87 16.71
C GLN A 37 -1.90 4.22 18.01
N LEU A 38 -2.20 2.95 18.26
CA LEU A 38 -1.73 2.25 19.47
C LEU A 38 -0.21 2.05 19.48
N ILE A 39 0.39 1.75 18.33
CA ILE A 39 1.83 1.53 18.19
C ILE A 39 2.59 2.86 18.23
N PHE A 40 2.09 3.89 17.53
CA PHE A 40 2.79 5.17 17.36
C PHE A 40 2.32 6.27 18.30
N GLY A 41 1.20 6.12 19.00
CA GLY A 41 0.58 7.16 19.82
C GLY A 41 1.39 7.62 21.04
N GLY A 42 2.49 6.94 21.36
CA GLY A 42 3.50 7.41 22.33
C GLY A 42 4.77 7.98 21.69
N LEU A 43 4.89 7.92 20.36
CA LEU A 43 6.03 8.39 19.58
C LEU A 43 5.71 9.67 18.78
N VAL A 44 4.43 9.92 18.50
CA VAL A 44 3.98 11.11 17.77
C VAL A 44 2.87 11.83 18.52
N ASP A 45 2.94 13.16 18.54
CA ASP A 45 2.02 14.03 19.28
C ASP A 45 0.69 14.29 18.55
N PHE A 46 0.47 13.67 17.39
CA PHE A 46 -0.75 13.84 16.62
C PHE A 46 -1.60 12.56 16.61
N GLN A 47 -2.92 12.75 16.60
CA GLN A 47 -3.87 11.66 16.39
C GLN A 47 -4.04 11.41 14.90
N LEU A 48 -3.79 10.17 14.48
CA LEU A 48 -4.02 9.74 13.10
C LEU A 48 -5.52 9.82 12.79
N PRO A 49 -5.94 10.66 11.83
CA PRO A 49 -7.35 10.85 11.50
C PRO A 49 -7.94 9.64 10.75
N TRP A 50 -7.08 8.72 10.27
CA TRP A 50 -7.45 7.57 9.46
C TRP A 50 -7.16 6.24 10.16
N ASN A 51 -8.11 5.29 10.05
CA ASN A 51 -7.92 3.92 10.51
C ASN A 51 -7.41 3.03 9.36
N MET A 52 -6.12 2.71 9.38
CA MET A 52 -5.44 1.88 8.38
C MET A 52 -5.49 0.37 8.66
N ASN A 53 -6.25 -0.06 9.68
CA ASN A 53 -6.35 -1.48 10.05
C ASN A 53 -6.80 -2.38 8.87
N HIS A 54 -7.60 -1.85 7.95
CA HIS A 54 -8.03 -2.56 6.75
C HIS A 54 -6.86 -2.93 5.82
N GLY A 55 -5.84 -2.08 5.72
CA GLY A 55 -4.63 -2.36 4.97
C GLY A 55 -3.86 -3.57 5.51
N LEU A 56 -3.81 -3.74 6.84
CA LEU A 56 -3.21 -4.91 7.47
C LEU A 56 -3.92 -6.21 7.09
N ILE A 57 -5.25 -6.23 7.08
CA ILE A 57 -6.03 -7.41 6.67
C ILE A 57 -5.78 -7.76 5.21
N ILE A 58 -5.83 -6.76 4.33
CA ILE A 58 -5.57 -6.96 2.90
C ILE A 58 -4.18 -7.55 2.70
N PHE A 59 -3.17 -7.01 3.40
CA PHE A 59 -1.81 -7.50 3.34
C PHE A 59 -1.68 -8.96 3.82
N LEU A 60 -2.23 -9.28 5.01
CA LEU A 60 -2.16 -10.62 5.59
C LEU A 60 -2.85 -11.68 4.70
N ILE A 61 -4.04 -11.37 4.18
CA ILE A 61 -4.77 -12.30 3.30
C ILE A 61 -4.05 -12.45 1.96
N SER A 62 -3.47 -11.37 1.43
CA SER A 62 -2.65 -11.42 0.21
C SER A 62 -1.41 -12.30 0.39
N LEU A 63 -0.71 -12.18 1.52
CA LEU A 63 0.42 -13.05 1.86
C LEU A 63 0.00 -14.52 2.01
N LEU A 64 -1.14 -14.77 2.66
CA LEU A 64 -1.70 -16.11 2.82
C LEU A 64 -1.95 -16.75 1.45
N PHE A 65 -2.65 -16.04 0.56
CA PHE A 65 -2.94 -16.54 -0.79
C PHE A 65 -1.70 -16.67 -1.66
N TYR A 66 -0.73 -15.77 -1.48
CA TYR A 66 0.56 -15.83 -2.15
C TYR A 66 1.36 -17.07 -1.74
N LYS A 67 1.42 -17.40 -0.44
CA LYS A 67 2.07 -18.62 0.07
C LYS A 67 1.50 -19.89 -0.56
N PHE A 68 0.20 -19.93 -0.81
CA PHE A 68 -0.48 -21.05 -1.49
C PHE A 68 -0.51 -20.91 -3.01
N SER A 69 0.00 -19.81 -3.57
CA SER A 69 0.18 -19.67 -5.01
C SER A 69 1.55 -20.24 -5.35
N LYS A 70 1.61 -21.21 -6.26
CA LYS A 70 2.88 -21.72 -6.81
C LYS A 70 3.51 -20.72 -7.80
N VAL A 71 3.11 -19.46 -7.76
CA VAL A 71 3.56 -18.41 -8.67
C VAL A 71 4.92 -17.95 -8.20
N LYS A 72 5.96 -18.23 -8.99
CA LYS A 72 7.27 -17.60 -8.78
C LYS A 72 7.11 -16.13 -9.15
N LYS A 73 7.09 -15.24 -8.15
CA LYS A 73 7.20 -13.80 -8.40
C LYS A 73 8.68 -13.42 -8.45
N GLU A 74 9.05 -12.72 -9.51
CA GLU A 74 10.27 -11.94 -9.55
C GLU A 74 9.90 -10.55 -9.04
N VAL A 75 10.54 -10.11 -7.96
CA VAL A 75 10.31 -8.77 -7.40
C VAL A 75 11.54 -7.93 -7.75
N SER A 76 11.34 -6.88 -8.53
CA SER A 76 12.35 -5.85 -8.77
C SER A 76 11.89 -4.55 -8.11
N LEU A 77 12.77 -3.92 -7.32
CA LEU A 77 12.50 -2.63 -6.67
C LEU A 77 12.32 -1.49 -7.70
N LEU A 78 12.96 -1.62 -8.87
CA LEU A 78 13.03 -0.59 -9.90
C LEU A 78 12.45 -1.08 -11.24
N GLY A 79 11.66 -2.16 -11.21
CA GLY A 79 11.12 -2.78 -12.40
C GLY A 79 12.18 -3.19 -13.43
N LYS A 80 11.81 -3.17 -14.70
CA LYS A 80 12.71 -3.41 -15.85
C LYS A 80 13.42 -2.13 -16.33
N GLU A 81 12.83 -0.97 -16.07
CA GLU A 81 13.26 0.33 -16.60
C GLU A 81 13.63 1.29 -15.47
N SER A 82 14.64 0.90 -14.69
CA SER A 82 15.00 1.51 -13.40
C SER A 82 15.20 3.03 -13.39
N LEU A 83 15.72 3.58 -14.48
CA LEU A 83 15.89 5.04 -14.64
C LEU A 83 14.56 5.77 -14.74
N LYS A 84 13.59 5.23 -15.47
CA LYS A 84 12.26 5.84 -15.63
C LYS A 84 11.49 5.79 -14.31
N THR A 85 11.62 4.67 -13.59
CA THR A 85 11.04 4.50 -12.25
C THR A 85 11.60 5.49 -11.24
N LEU A 86 12.88 5.88 -11.33
CA LEU A 86 13.49 6.84 -10.40
C LEU A 86 13.20 8.31 -10.71
N ILE A 87 12.96 8.67 -11.98
CA ILE A 87 12.73 10.06 -12.38
C ILE A 87 11.46 10.63 -11.74
N PHE A 88 10.38 9.87 -11.70
CA PHE A 88 9.11 10.30 -11.12
C PHE A 88 9.22 10.63 -9.62
N PRO A 89 9.68 9.72 -8.73
CA PRO A 89 9.87 10.02 -7.33
C PRO A 89 10.91 11.13 -7.10
N PHE A 90 11.94 11.24 -7.94
CA PHE A 90 12.90 12.33 -7.84
C PHE A 90 12.27 13.70 -8.09
N ILE A 91 11.41 13.84 -9.10
CA ILE A 91 10.68 15.08 -9.39
C ILE A 91 9.76 15.45 -8.21
N LEU A 92 9.03 14.47 -7.67
CA LEU A 92 8.18 14.68 -6.49
C LEU A 92 9.01 15.11 -5.28
N LEU A 93 10.16 14.44 -5.04
CA LEU A 93 11.03 14.74 -3.93
C LEU A 93 11.56 16.16 -4.00
N VAL A 94 12.07 16.60 -5.17
CA VAL A 94 12.56 17.97 -5.36
C VAL A 94 11.42 18.98 -5.24
N GLY A 95 10.30 18.77 -5.92
CA GLY A 95 9.18 19.72 -5.96
C GLY A 95 8.59 19.98 -4.57
N TYR A 96 8.28 18.90 -3.84
CA TYR A 96 7.67 19.01 -2.51
C TYR A 96 8.68 19.36 -1.42
N SER A 97 9.98 19.07 -1.59
CA SER A 97 11.01 19.58 -0.68
C SER A 97 11.11 21.11 -0.74
N ILE A 98 10.93 21.71 -1.93
CA ILE A 98 10.96 23.17 -2.12
C ILE A 98 9.65 23.83 -1.64
N TYR A 99 8.49 23.34 -2.08
CA TYR A 99 7.20 23.97 -1.75
C TYR A 99 6.75 23.70 -0.30
N GLY A 100 7.00 22.50 0.20
CA GLY A 100 6.39 21.98 1.43
C GLY A 100 4.90 21.66 1.24
N ILE A 101 4.34 20.92 2.20
CA ILE A 101 2.91 20.58 2.25
C ILE A 101 2.37 21.09 3.59
N ASN A 102 1.38 21.98 3.54
CA ASN A 102 0.71 22.46 4.74
C ASN A 102 -0.14 21.35 5.38
N ASN A 103 -0.27 21.40 6.69
CA ASN A 103 -1.06 20.43 7.45
C ASN A 103 -1.67 21.09 8.68
N ASP A 104 -2.80 20.54 9.14
CA ASP A 104 -3.52 21.01 10.31
C ASP A 104 -2.97 20.44 11.63
N TYR A 105 -1.86 19.68 11.57
CA TYR A 105 -1.26 18.98 12.71
C TYR A 105 -0.08 19.75 13.34
N GLY A 106 0.22 20.95 12.85
CA GLY A 106 1.34 21.78 13.35
C GLY A 106 2.73 21.24 12.99
N ILE A 107 2.82 20.23 12.12
CA ILE A 107 4.09 19.66 11.67
C ILE A 107 4.75 20.62 10.68
N ASN A 108 6.09 20.76 10.73
CA ASN A 108 6.81 21.58 9.76
C ASN A 108 6.47 21.16 8.32
N LYS A 109 6.11 22.12 7.46
CA LYS A 109 5.63 21.85 6.10
C LYS A 109 6.60 21.04 5.22
N HIS A 110 7.91 21.18 5.43
CA HIS A 110 8.92 20.43 4.68
C HIS A 110 9.10 19.01 5.24
N LEU A 111 9.03 18.86 6.56
CA LEU A 111 9.03 17.53 7.19
C LEU A 111 7.77 16.74 6.80
N TRP A 112 6.61 17.40 6.79
CA TRP A 112 5.35 16.79 6.36
C TRP A 112 5.39 16.38 4.88
N ALA A 113 5.97 17.24 4.04
CA ALA A 113 6.22 16.92 2.64
C ALA A 113 7.14 15.70 2.48
N ALA A 114 8.24 15.63 3.24
CA ALA A 114 9.17 14.50 3.19
C ALA A 114 8.50 13.18 3.61
N ILE A 115 7.68 13.19 4.66
CA ILE A 115 6.89 12.02 5.09
C ILE A 115 5.94 11.60 3.96
N PHE A 116 5.20 12.55 3.38
CA PHE A 116 4.24 12.28 2.32
C PHE A 116 4.90 11.67 1.08
N ILE A 117 5.97 12.29 0.57
CA ILE A 117 6.74 11.79 -0.59
C ILE A 117 7.28 10.38 -0.30
N SER A 118 7.78 10.12 0.90
CA SER A 118 8.32 8.79 1.25
C SER A 118 7.24 7.72 1.17
N VAL A 119 6.02 8.02 1.61
CA VAL A 119 4.87 7.12 1.51
C VAL A 119 4.44 6.92 0.04
N THR A 120 4.42 8.00 -0.75
CA THR A 120 4.12 7.92 -2.19
C THR A 120 5.15 7.08 -2.95
N LEU A 121 6.43 7.25 -2.65
CA LEU A 121 7.51 6.50 -3.29
C LEU A 121 7.41 4.99 -2.98
N LEU A 122 7.04 4.63 -1.74
CA LEU A 122 6.76 3.24 -1.39
C LEU A 122 5.55 2.70 -2.15
N TYR A 123 4.50 3.49 -2.34
CA TYR A 123 3.34 3.12 -3.13
C TYR A 123 3.72 2.87 -4.60
N ASP A 124 4.49 3.76 -5.21
CA ASP A 124 4.90 3.64 -6.62
C ASP A 124 5.77 2.39 -6.85
N ILE A 125 6.72 2.10 -5.94
CA ILE A 125 7.52 0.86 -5.97
C ILE A 125 6.61 -0.37 -5.88
N MET A 126 5.55 -0.30 -5.08
CA MET A 126 4.56 -1.37 -4.97
C MET A 126 3.62 -1.42 -6.18
N GLU A 127 3.43 -0.38 -6.97
CA GLU A 127 2.56 -0.45 -8.15
C GLU A 127 3.28 -1.14 -9.33
N GLU A 128 4.61 -1.05 -9.40
CA GLU A 128 5.43 -1.63 -10.47
C GLU A 128 5.60 -3.18 -10.38
N TYR A 129 4.59 -3.89 -9.85
CA TYR A 129 4.53 -5.35 -9.91
C TYR A 129 4.28 -5.81 -11.36
N THR A 130 5.33 -6.27 -12.03
CA THR A 130 5.23 -7.06 -13.28
C THR A 130 5.24 -8.55 -12.99
#